data_AF-A0A485KMM6-F1
#
_entry.id   AF-A0A485KMM6-F1
#
_cell.length_a   1.000
_cell.length_b   1.000
_cell.length_c   1.000
_cell.angle_alpha   90.00
_cell.angle_beta   90.00
_cell.angle_gamma   90.00
#
_symmetry.space_group_name_H-M   'P 1'
#
loop_
_entity.id
_entity.type
_entity.pdbx_description
1 polymer ?
#
loop_
_entity_poly.entity_id
_entity_poly.type
_entity_poly.pdbx_seq_one_letter_code
_entity_poly.pdbx_strand_id
1 'polypeptide(L)'
;MFARRVLNVAAGRAASRSMATKASSVNGKGPFEPIYQAIMRNNVTYITTIVIGCVAFESIYGGVTNGVWDSLNYGRLYHHVDWSQFKSDDDEEEEE
;
A
#
# COMPACT_ATOMS: atom_id res chain seq x y z
N MET A 1 -26.82 -52.74 16.43
CA MET A 1 -26.02 -51.52 16.72
C MET A 1 -24.74 -51.36 15.87
N PHE A 2 -24.54 -52.11 14.78
CA PHE A 2 -23.26 -52.07 14.03
C PHE A 2 -23.24 -51.17 12.78
N ALA A 3 -24.40 -50.78 12.22
CA ALA A 3 -24.46 -49.99 10.98
C ALA A 3 -24.06 -48.52 11.14
N ARG A 4 -24.07 -47.98 12.37
CA ARG A 4 -23.88 -46.56 12.65
C ARG A 4 -22.40 -46.14 12.76
N ARG A 5 -21.47 -47.10 12.91
CA ARG A 5 -20.02 -46.83 12.98
C ARG A 5 -19.35 -46.71 11.61
N VAL A 6 -19.88 -47.36 10.58
CA VAL A 6 -19.23 -47.40 9.25
C VAL A 6 -19.44 -46.10 8.47
N LEU A 7 -20.61 -45.47 8.61
CA LEU A 7 -20.94 -44.17 8.00
C LEU A 7 -20.01 -43.03 8.45
N ASN A 8 -19.63 -43.00 9.73
CA ASN A 8 -18.76 -41.95 10.28
C ASN A 8 -17.31 -42.05 9.78
N VAL A 9 -16.82 -43.27 9.48
CA VAL A 9 -15.47 -43.48 8.94
C VAL A 9 -15.39 -43.12 7.46
N ALA A 10 -16.44 -43.38 6.69
CA ALA A 10 -16.52 -42.99 5.28
C ALA A 10 -16.60 -41.46 5.12
N ALA A 11 -17.40 -40.77 5.94
CA ALA A 11 -17.49 -39.31 5.95
C ALA A 11 -16.18 -38.65 6.38
N GLY A 12 -15.50 -39.17 7.41
CA GLY A 12 -14.18 -38.68 7.82
C GLY A 12 -13.13 -38.84 6.72
N ARG A 13 -13.08 -40.00 6.04
CA ARG A 13 -12.15 -40.26 4.93
C ARG A 13 -12.47 -39.50 3.65
N ALA A 14 -13.73 -39.12 3.41
CA ALA A 14 -14.13 -38.25 2.30
C ALA A 14 -13.76 -36.78 2.57
N ALA A 15 -13.97 -36.30 3.79
CA ALA A 15 -13.55 -34.97 4.23
C ALA A 15 -12.02 -34.80 4.18
N SER A 16 -11.25 -35.80 4.63
CA SER A 16 -9.79 -35.78 4.55
C SER A 16 -9.26 -35.77 3.12
N ARG A 17 -9.95 -36.43 2.17
CA ARG A 17 -9.58 -36.41 0.74
C ARG A 17 -9.91 -35.09 0.05
N SER A 18 -10.96 -34.39 0.48
CA SER A 18 -11.31 -33.06 -0.04
C SER A 18 -10.35 -31.95 0.40
N MET A 19 -9.68 -32.10 1.56
CA MET A 19 -8.61 -31.18 1.96
C MET A 19 -7.28 -31.44 1.24
N ALA A 20 -6.99 -32.70 0.90
CA ALA A 20 -5.74 -33.10 0.26
C ALA A 20 -5.60 -32.60 -1.20
N THR A 21 -6.70 -32.25 -1.87
CA THR A 21 -6.69 -31.74 -3.26
C THR A 21 -6.64 -30.21 -3.36
N LYS A 22 -6.63 -29.47 -2.24
CA LYS A 22 -6.64 -27.99 -2.26
C LYS A 22 -5.28 -27.33 -2.45
N ALA A 23 -4.18 -28.09 -2.46
CA ALA A 23 -2.83 -27.53 -2.46
C ALA A 23 -1.99 -28.09 -3.62
N SER A 24 -2.39 -27.77 -4.86
CA SER A 24 -1.48 -27.59 -6.00
C SER A 24 -2.35 -27.45 -7.25
N SER A 25 -2.77 -26.23 -7.54
CA SER A 25 -3.15 -25.88 -8.89
C SER A 25 -2.11 -24.88 -9.36
N VAL A 26 -1.39 -25.22 -10.42
CA VAL A 26 -0.57 -24.26 -11.20
C VAL A 26 -1.44 -23.11 -11.73
N ASN A 27 -2.77 -23.29 -11.76
CA ASN A 27 -3.81 -22.29 -12.04
C ASN A 27 -4.60 -21.86 -10.79
N GLY A 28 -4.06 -22.06 -9.58
CA GLY A 28 -4.69 -21.60 -8.34
C GLY A 28 -4.73 -20.07 -8.28
N LYS A 29 -5.66 -19.50 -7.48
CA LYS A 29 -5.72 -18.05 -7.25
C LYS A 29 -4.37 -17.57 -6.71
N GLY A 30 -3.59 -16.89 -7.54
CA GLY A 30 -2.32 -16.31 -7.14
C GLY A 30 -2.51 -15.20 -6.11
N PRO A 31 -1.46 -14.78 -5.39
CA PRO A 31 -1.55 -13.70 -4.41
C PRO A 31 -2.06 -12.38 -5.01
N PHE A 32 -1.90 -12.19 -6.32
CA PHE A 32 -2.36 -11.00 -7.06
C PHE A 32 -3.75 -11.17 -7.68
N GLU A 33 -4.37 -12.34 -7.61
CA GLU A 33 -5.74 -12.58 -8.09
C GLU A 33 -6.77 -11.60 -7.51
N PRO A 34 -6.81 -11.31 -6.20
CA PRO A 34 -7.77 -10.34 -5.66
C PRO A 34 -7.55 -8.92 -6.20
N ILE A 35 -6.29 -8.52 -6.44
CA ILE A 35 -5.93 -7.21 -6.99
C ILE A 35 -6.37 -7.13 -8.45
N TYR A 36 -6.12 -8.18 -9.22
CA TYR A 36 -6.56 -8.27 -10.60
C TYR A 36 -8.09 -8.19 -10.71
N GLN A 37 -8.82 -8.93 -9.88
CA GLN A 37 -10.28 -8.90 -9.88
C GLN A 37 -10.86 -7.55 -9.43
N ALA A 38 -10.20 -6.86 -8.50
CA ALA A 38 -10.66 -5.58 -7.98
C ALA A 38 -10.39 -4.40 -8.93
N ILE A 39 -9.22 -4.37 -9.57
CA ILE A 39 -8.72 -3.17 -10.26
C ILE A 39 -8.63 -3.37 -11.78
N MET A 40 -8.20 -4.56 -12.22
CA MET A 40 -7.79 -4.80 -13.61
C MET A 40 -8.88 -5.47 -14.47
N ARG A 41 -9.99 -5.90 -13.86
CA ARG A 41 -11.07 -6.61 -14.58
C ARG A 41 -11.85 -5.73 -15.56
N ASN A 42 -11.97 -4.43 -15.29
CA ASN A 42 -12.72 -3.48 -16.13
C ASN A 42 -11.81 -2.36 -16.61
N ASN A 43 -11.83 -2.05 -17.92
CA ASN A 43 -11.00 -1.02 -18.54
C ASN A 43 -11.18 0.36 -17.88
N VAL A 44 -12.42 0.75 -17.55
CA VAL A 44 -12.68 2.05 -16.90
C VAL A 44 -12.05 2.08 -15.49
N THR A 45 -12.33 1.07 -14.67
CA THR A 45 -11.76 0.95 -13.32
C THR A 45 -10.22 0.90 -13.36
N TYR A 46 -9.65 0.19 -14.32
CA TYR A 46 -8.21 0.10 -14.52
C TYR A 46 -7.58 1.46 -14.80
N ILE A 47 -8.10 2.19 -15.80
CA ILE A 47 -7.58 3.52 -16.16
C ILE A 47 -7.74 4.50 -15.00
N THR A 48 -8.89 4.53 -14.33
CA THR A 48 -9.10 5.42 -13.17
C THR A 48 -8.11 5.13 -12.04
N THR A 49 -7.80 3.85 -11.81
CA THR A 49 -6.86 3.46 -10.77
C THR A 49 -5.42 3.83 -11.13
N ILE A 50 -5.05 3.76 -12.41
CA ILE A 50 -3.75 4.27 -12.89
C ILE A 50 -3.62 5.76 -12.62
N VAL A 51 -4.64 6.55 -12.99
CA VAL A 51 -4.61 8.02 -12.80
C VAL A 51 -4.49 8.38 -11.32
N ILE A 52 -5.31 7.76 -10.47
CA ILE A 52 -5.24 7.97 -9.01
C ILE A 52 -3.87 7.54 -8.48
N GLY A 53 -3.37 6.38 -8.95
CA GLY A 53 -2.05 5.87 -8.59
C GLY A 53 -0.93 6.83 -8.97
N CYS A 54 -0.96 7.44 -10.15
CA CYS A 54 0.02 8.43 -10.58
C CYS A 54 0.01 9.68 -9.69
N VAL A 55 -1.16 10.23 -9.37
CA VAL A 55 -1.26 11.43 -8.51
C VAL A 55 -0.76 11.14 -7.09
N ALA A 56 -1.15 9.99 -6.54
CA ALA A 56 -0.68 9.56 -5.22
C ALA A 56 0.84 9.30 -5.21
N PHE A 57 1.35 8.63 -6.25
CA PHE A 57 2.76 8.35 -6.40
C PHE A 57 3.58 9.64 -6.52
N GLU A 58 3.17 10.58 -7.36
CA GLU A 58 3.86 11.86 -7.54
C GLU A 58 3.98 12.63 -6.22
N SER A 59 2.89 12.67 -5.44
CA SER A 59 2.85 13.36 -4.15
C SER A 59 3.85 12.77 -3.15
N ILE A 60 3.90 11.44 -3.07
CA ILE A 60 4.83 10.73 -2.17
C ILE A 60 6.26 10.86 -2.69
N TYR A 61 6.46 10.65 -3.99
CA TYR A 61 7.78 10.68 -4.61
C TYR A 61 8.43 12.05 -4.48
N GLY A 62 7.68 13.14 -4.73
CA GLY A 62 8.16 14.51 -4.56
C GLY A 62 8.55 14.79 -3.10
N GLY A 63 7.70 14.40 -2.14
CA GLY A 63 7.99 14.59 -0.71
C GLY A 63 9.22 13.81 -0.24
N VAL A 64 9.33 12.53 -0.63
CA VAL A 64 10.48 11.69 -0.27
C VAL A 64 11.76 12.21 -0.89
N THR A 65 11.72 12.56 -2.18
CA THR A 65 12.90 13.04 -2.90
C THR A 65 13.39 14.37 -2.31
N ASN A 66 12.49 15.31 -2.02
CA ASN A 66 12.85 16.54 -1.32
C ASN A 66 13.38 16.26 0.09
N GLY A 67 12.78 15.35 0.85
CA GLY A 67 13.29 15.00 2.19
C GLY A 67 14.69 14.39 2.16
N VAL A 68 14.97 13.52 1.18
CA VAL A 68 16.32 12.99 0.97
C VAL A 68 17.29 14.10 0.59
N TRP A 69 16.88 15.01 -0.30
CA TRP A 69 17.70 16.15 -0.72
C TRP A 69 18.01 17.11 0.43
N ASP A 70 17.01 17.45 1.23
CA ASP A 70 17.12 18.33 2.39
C ASP A 70 18.01 17.72 3.47
N SER A 71 17.90 16.40 3.70
CA SER A 71 18.77 15.68 4.65
C SER A 71 20.22 15.70 4.21
N LEU A 72 20.50 15.58 2.92
CA LEU A 72 21.87 15.58 2.39
C LEU A 72 22.48 16.98 2.33
N ASN A 73 21.65 18.02 2.24
CA ASN A 73 22.09 19.41 2.13
C ASN A 73 21.67 20.26 3.34
N TYR A 74 21.50 19.63 4.50
CA TYR A 74 21.08 20.29 5.72
C TYR A 74 21.97 21.49 6.07
N GLY A 75 21.36 22.62 6.43
CA GLY A 75 22.06 23.87 6.75
C GLY A 75 22.58 24.69 5.55
N ARG A 76 22.45 24.20 4.31
CA ARG A 76 22.83 24.95 3.09
C ARG A 76 21.65 25.50 2.30
N LEU A 77 20.43 25.09 2.65
CA LEU A 77 19.21 25.50 1.95
C LEU A 77 18.56 26.71 2.62
N TYR A 78 17.91 27.53 1.80
CA TYR A 78 17.30 28.81 2.20
C TYR A 78 16.29 28.65 3.35
N HIS A 79 15.55 27.55 3.38
CA HIS A 79 14.57 27.26 4.43
C HIS A 79 15.16 26.67 5.72
N HIS A 80 16.46 26.35 5.75
CA HIS A 80 17.17 25.96 6.98
C HIS A 80 17.81 27.17 7.68
N VAL A 81 17.93 28.30 7.00
CA VAL A 81 18.48 29.53 7.58
C VAL A 81 17.41 30.15 8.48
N ASP A 82 17.78 30.39 9.73
CA ASP A 82 16.94 31.15 10.64
C ASP A 82 16.95 32.63 10.22
N TRP A 83 15.84 33.12 9.69
CA TRP A 83 15.74 34.51 9.25
C TRP A 83 15.41 35.46 10.40
N SER A 84 14.98 34.95 11.55
CA SER A 84 14.66 35.78 12.72
C SER A 84 15.88 36.47 13.31
N GLN A 85 17.07 35.86 13.17
CA GLN A 85 18.33 36.45 13.62
C GLN A 85 18.76 37.69 12.82
N PHE A 86 18.16 37.92 11.65
CA PHE A 86 18.49 39.05 10.77
C PHE A 86 17.44 40.16 10.83
N LYS A 87 16.38 40.00 11.63
CA LYS A 87 15.48 41.11 11.93
C LYS A 87 16.22 42.08 12.85
N SER A 88 16.33 43.33 12.43
CA SER A 88 16.68 44.43 13.31
C SER A 88 15.47 44.77 14.19
N ASP A 89 15.69 44.98 15.49
CA ASP A 89 14.63 45.46 16.41
C ASP A 89 13.98 46.77 15.93
N ASP A 90 14.61 47.52 15.01
CA ASP A 90 14.07 48.72 14.36
C ASP A 90 12.85 48.45 13.43
N ASP A 91 12.62 47.22 12.97
CA ASP A 91 11.49 46.90 12.07
C ASP A 91 10.16 46.61 12.82
N GLU A 92 10.18 46.55 14.16
CA GLU A 92 8.97 46.34 14.99
C GLU A 92 8.28 47.66 15.42
N GLU A 93 8.86 48.83 15.11
CA GLU A 93 8.29 50.15 15.46
C GLU A 93 7.46 50.83 14.32
N GLU A 94 7.29 50.21 13.16
CA GLU A 94 6.54 50.79 12.01
C GLU A 94 5.05 50.34 11.88
N GLU A 95 4.46 49.67 12.89
CA GLU A 95 3.04 49.24 12.90
C GLU A 95 2.13 49.98 13.92
N GLU A 96 2.27 51.31 14.10
CA GLU A 96 1.25 52.16 14.75
C GLU A 96 0.77 53.34 13.89
#